data_AF-A0A0F9FFS7-F1
#
_entry.id   AF-A0A0F9FFS7-F1
#
_cell.length_a   1.000
_cell.length_b   1.000
_cell.length_c   1.000
_cell.angle_alpha   90.00
_cell.angle_beta   90.00
_cell.angle_gamma   90.00
#
_symmetry.space_group_name_H-M   'P 1'
#
loop_
_entity.id
_entity.type
_entity.pdbx_description
1 polymer ?
#
loop_
_entity_poly.entity_id
_entity_poly.type
_entity_poly.pdbx_seq_one_letter_code
_entity_poly.pdbx_strand_id
1 'polypeptide(L)'
;ESVDKEEIDKILYRLEDQYNDINIVGTIKRRWWDVPSQISLEQKFIRLGNSYHSTDEETALRINNKYDILLIVRNTDKCNTGFRNWDYKDADHFAKTMYEQGYKIACVGLKESAHHIPYFTTDLRDLTLIDLCYIMHNKAKVIVGPQCGPIHLASLCGLQQVTWQTKQEHRIRVEKSWNPFFTAVKTICPKDDLHWKNRTMFKPGFNLLCAYTTLGMK
;
A
#
# COMPACT_ATOMS: atom_id res chain seq x y z
N GLU A 1 -11.17 -2.13 23.07
CA GLU A 1 -12.03 -1.01 23.51
C GLU A 1 -13.00 -0.69 22.37
N SER A 2 -14.30 -0.60 22.65
CA SER A 2 -15.31 -0.29 21.64
C SER A 2 -15.16 1.16 21.21
N VAL A 3 -14.85 1.39 19.93
CA VAL A 3 -14.79 2.74 19.36
C VAL A 3 -16.19 3.36 19.41
N ASP A 4 -16.27 4.58 19.91
CA ASP A 4 -17.52 5.32 20.06
C ASP A 4 -18.14 5.60 18.68
N LYS A 5 -19.43 5.30 18.55
CA LYS A 5 -20.21 5.49 17.33
C LYS A 5 -20.16 6.94 16.86
N GLU A 6 -20.09 7.87 17.81
CA GLU A 6 -20.03 9.31 17.52
C GLU A 6 -18.69 9.72 16.86
N GLU A 7 -17.61 9.01 17.17
CA GLU A 7 -16.27 9.28 16.62
C GLU A 7 -16.15 8.76 15.18
N ILE A 8 -16.75 7.60 14.91
CA ILE A 8 -16.83 7.03 13.56
C ILE A 8 -17.70 7.90 12.64
N ASP A 9 -18.83 8.40 13.14
CA ASP A 9 -19.72 9.29 12.38
C ASP A 9 -19.01 10.60 12.00
N LYS A 10 -18.17 11.14 12.89
CA LYS A 10 -17.33 12.32 12.61
C LYS A 10 -16.27 12.04 11.54
N ILE A 11 -15.67 10.84 11.53
CA ILE A 11 -14.68 10.44 10.52
C ILE A 11 -15.36 10.26 9.15
N LEU A 12 -16.50 9.57 9.11
CA LEU A 12 -17.24 9.32 7.87
C LEU A 12 -17.78 10.62 7.27
N TYR A 13 -18.27 11.54 8.09
CA TYR A 13 -18.73 12.86 7.64
C TYR A 13 -17.59 13.67 7.00
N ARG A 14 -16.38 13.63 7.57
CA ARG A 14 -15.19 14.28 6.98
C ARG A 14 -14.80 13.66 5.64
N LEU A 15 -15.00 12.36 5.47
CA LEU A 15 -14.74 11.67 4.20
C LEU A 15 -15.81 12.00 3.14
N GLU A 16 -17.07 12.19 3.52
CA GLU A 16 -18.14 12.66 2.60
C GLU A 16 -17.83 14.04 2.03
N ASP A 17 -17.42 14.96 2.90
CA ASP A 17 -17.07 16.34 2.54
C ASP A 17 -15.83 16.41 1.64
N GLN A 18 -14.88 15.48 1.83
CA GLN A 18 -13.61 15.50 1.11
C GLN A 18 -13.64 14.80 -0.26
N TYR A 19 -14.55 13.84 -0.48
CA TYR A 19 -14.56 13.01 -1.69
C TYR A 19 -15.74 13.26 -2.64
N ASN A 20 -16.75 14.05 -2.26
CA ASN A 20 -17.85 14.52 -3.14
C ASN A 20 -18.58 13.44 -3.96
N ASP A 21 -18.43 12.16 -3.61
CA ASP A 21 -18.99 11.02 -4.33
C ASP A 21 -19.93 10.22 -3.42
N ILE A 22 -21.17 10.70 -3.38
CA ILE A 22 -22.27 10.23 -2.52
C ILE A 22 -22.53 8.71 -2.70
N ASN A 23 -22.20 8.14 -3.86
CA ASN A 23 -22.44 6.73 -4.15
C ASN A 23 -21.47 5.78 -3.44
N ILE A 24 -20.21 6.20 -3.26
CA ILE A 24 -19.20 5.40 -2.55
C ILE A 24 -19.52 5.42 -1.05
N VAL A 25 -19.81 6.60 -0.49
CA VAL A 25 -20.10 6.69 0.95
C VAL A 25 -21.46 6.09 1.30
N GLY A 26 -22.47 6.19 0.43
CA GLY A 26 -23.75 5.51 0.60
C GLY A 26 -23.63 3.99 0.60
N THR A 27 -22.76 3.43 -0.24
CA THR A 27 -22.47 1.99 -0.30
C THR A 27 -21.66 1.52 0.92
N ILE A 28 -20.68 2.33 1.35
CA ILE A 28 -19.90 2.08 2.57
C ILE A 28 -20.82 2.14 3.80
N LYS A 29 -21.68 3.16 3.92
CA LYS A 29 -22.67 3.28 5.01
C LYS A 29 -23.58 2.05 5.08
N ARG A 30 -24.25 1.67 3.98
CA ARG A 30 -25.12 0.48 3.98
C ARG A 30 -24.39 -0.79 4.42
N ARG A 31 -23.17 -1.02 3.91
CA ARG A 31 -22.36 -2.19 4.28
C ARG A 31 -21.71 -2.11 5.66
N TRP A 32 -21.55 -0.93 6.25
CA TRP A 32 -20.96 -0.74 7.59
C TRP A 32 -21.97 -0.87 8.73
N TRP A 33 -23.22 -0.47 8.48
CA TRP A 33 -24.30 -0.46 9.47
C TRP A 33 -25.05 -1.80 9.59
N ASP A 34 -25.08 -2.61 8.54
CA ASP A 34 -25.65 -3.97 8.57
C ASP A 34 -24.74 -5.01 9.25
N VAL A 35 -23.61 -4.56 9.81
CA VAL A 35 -22.62 -5.39 10.45
C VAL A 35 -22.72 -5.20 11.96
N PRO A 36 -23.07 -6.26 12.74
CA PRO A 36 -23.29 -6.18 14.17
C PRO A 36 -22.22 -5.33 14.88
N SER A 37 -22.64 -4.46 15.80
CA SER A 37 -21.78 -3.55 16.59
C SER A 37 -20.71 -4.25 17.44
N GLN A 38 -20.67 -5.58 17.45
CA GLN A 38 -19.77 -6.42 18.24
C GLN A 38 -18.54 -6.94 17.49
N ILE A 39 -18.40 -6.65 16.19
CA ILE A 39 -17.23 -7.10 15.40
C ILE A 39 -16.25 -5.95 15.15
N SER A 40 -14.96 -6.20 15.42
CA SER A 40 -13.87 -5.24 15.32
C SER A 40 -13.70 -4.69 13.89
N LEU A 41 -13.03 -3.54 13.75
CA LEU A 41 -12.69 -2.96 12.45
C LEU A 41 -11.95 -3.96 11.55
N GLU A 42 -11.07 -4.77 12.13
CA GLU A 42 -10.40 -5.88 11.44
C GLU A 42 -11.41 -6.91 10.91
N GLN A 43 -12.39 -7.32 11.73
CA GLN A 43 -13.44 -8.25 11.31
C GLN A 43 -14.32 -7.68 10.19
N LYS A 44 -14.55 -6.36 10.17
CA LYS A 44 -15.28 -5.68 9.07
C LYS A 44 -14.47 -5.67 7.77
N PHE A 45 -13.17 -5.37 7.83
CA PHE A 45 -12.27 -5.43 6.66
C PHE A 45 -12.09 -6.85 6.13
N ILE A 46 -11.91 -7.84 7.01
CA ILE A 46 -11.84 -9.26 6.67
C ILE A 46 -13.11 -9.70 5.93
N ARG A 47 -14.28 -9.28 6.43
CA ARG A 47 -15.58 -9.68 5.84
C ARG A 47 -15.83 -9.01 4.48
N LEU A 48 -15.42 -7.74 4.32
CA LEU A 48 -15.41 -7.06 3.02
C LEU A 48 -14.46 -7.75 2.03
N GLY A 49 -13.26 -8.13 2.46
CA GLY A 49 -12.31 -8.87 1.63
C GLY A 49 -12.85 -10.25 1.20
N ASN A 50 -13.41 -11.04 2.12
CA ASN A 50 -13.81 -12.42 1.84
C ASN A 50 -15.03 -12.58 0.93
N SER A 51 -15.86 -11.55 0.79
CA SER A 51 -17.09 -11.58 -0.03
C SER A 51 -16.99 -10.75 -1.31
N TYR A 52 -15.81 -10.19 -1.60
CA TYR A 52 -15.63 -9.27 -2.71
C TYR A 52 -15.38 -9.98 -4.04
N HIS A 53 -16.07 -9.49 -5.07
CA HIS A 53 -15.83 -9.82 -6.48
C HIS A 53 -15.78 -8.51 -7.27
N SER A 54 -14.73 -8.35 -8.08
CA SER A 54 -14.64 -7.22 -9.02
C SER A 54 -15.69 -7.36 -10.12
N THR A 55 -16.23 -6.25 -10.60
CA THR A 55 -17.24 -6.22 -11.67
C THR A 55 -16.64 -6.33 -13.07
N ASP A 56 -15.33 -6.13 -13.20
CA ASP A 56 -14.58 -6.28 -14.44
C ASP A 56 -13.90 -7.65 -14.47
N GLU A 57 -14.22 -8.50 -15.45
CA GLU A 57 -13.75 -9.90 -15.50
C GLU A 57 -12.21 -9.99 -15.62
N GLU A 58 -11.59 -9.11 -16.39
CA GLU A 58 -10.14 -9.09 -16.56
C GLU A 58 -9.43 -8.70 -15.25
N THR A 59 -9.96 -7.68 -14.55
CA THR A 59 -9.49 -7.30 -13.23
C THR A 59 -9.74 -8.41 -12.22
N ALA A 60 -10.93 -9.02 -12.20
CA ALA A 60 -11.27 -10.14 -11.33
C ALA A 60 -10.27 -11.30 -11.50
N LEU A 61 -9.90 -11.63 -12.74
CA LEU A 61 -8.90 -12.66 -13.02
C LEU A 61 -7.53 -12.30 -12.46
N ARG A 62 -7.09 -11.05 -12.68
CA ARG A 62 -5.79 -10.56 -12.19
C ARG A 62 -5.73 -10.52 -10.66
N ILE A 63 -6.73 -9.97 -9.98
CA ILE A 63 -6.75 -9.82 -8.52
C ILE A 63 -6.95 -11.15 -7.77
N ASN A 64 -7.44 -12.19 -8.45
CA ASN A 64 -7.58 -13.51 -7.84
C ASN A 64 -6.26 -14.27 -7.70
N ASN A 65 -5.22 -13.86 -8.43
CA ASN A 65 -3.88 -14.42 -8.32
C ASN A 65 -3.25 -14.12 -6.95
N LYS A 66 -2.39 -15.03 -6.50
CA LYS A 66 -1.51 -14.79 -5.34
C LYS A 66 -0.22 -14.13 -5.81
N TYR A 67 0.21 -13.14 -5.05
CA TYR A 67 1.46 -12.40 -5.25
C TYR A 67 2.32 -12.57 -4.00
N ASP A 68 3.62 -12.66 -4.18
CA ASP A 68 4.55 -12.56 -3.05
C ASP A 68 4.82 -11.08 -2.74
N ILE A 69 4.97 -10.27 -3.80
CA ILE A 69 5.40 -8.87 -3.69
C ILE A 69 4.44 -7.95 -4.45
N LEU A 70 3.91 -6.93 -3.77
CA LEU A 70 3.37 -5.74 -4.43
C LEU A 70 4.46 -4.67 -4.52
N LEU A 71 4.69 -4.16 -5.71
CA LEU A 71 5.75 -3.22 -6.02
C LEU A 71 5.18 -1.85 -6.37
N ILE A 72 5.64 -0.79 -5.70
CA ILE A 72 5.30 0.59 -6.03
C ILE A 72 6.53 1.30 -6.57
N VAL A 73 6.54 1.53 -7.88
CA VAL A 73 7.60 2.28 -8.54
C VAL A 73 7.11 3.71 -8.78
N ARG A 74 7.10 4.51 -7.71
CA ARG A 74 6.58 5.89 -7.74
C ARG A 74 7.29 6.72 -8.80
N ASN A 75 6.52 7.39 -9.64
CA ASN A 75 6.98 8.34 -10.65
C ASN A 75 6.03 9.53 -10.73
N THR A 76 6.20 10.50 -9.83
CA THR A 76 5.37 11.72 -9.80
C THR A 76 6.19 12.92 -9.37
N ASP A 77 5.84 14.10 -9.84
CA ASP A 77 6.40 15.36 -9.32
C ASP A 77 5.32 16.28 -8.74
N LYS A 78 4.19 15.70 -8.29
CA LYS A 78 3.16 16.45 -7.56
C LYS A 78 3.80 17.18 -6.38
N CYS A 79 3.58 18.49 -6.30
CA CYS A 79 4.11 19.36 -5.26
C CYS A 79 5.65 19.32 -5.12
N ASN A 80 6.40 19.20 -6.22
CA ASN A 80 7.87 19.16 -6.21
C ASN A 80 8.45 17.97 -5.41
N THR A 81 7.76 16.82 -5.45
CA THR A 81 8.14 15.63 -4.66
C THR A 81 8.86 14.55 -5.46
N GLY A 82 9.33 14.85 -6.68
CA GLY A 82 10.04 13.89 -7.55
C GLY A 82 11.29 13.27 -6.94
N PHE A 83 11.91 13.92 -5.94
CA PHE A 83 13.01 13.34 -5.16
C PHE A 83 12.62 12.07 -4.36
N ARG A 84 11.33 11.75 -4.26
CA ARG A 84 10.82 10.52 -3.64
C ARG A 84 10.55 9.40 -4.65
N ASN A 85 10.71 9.67 -5.94
CA ASN A 85 10.53 8.67 -6.98
C ASN A 85 11.58 7.58 -6.85
N TRP A 86 11.24 6.41 -7.35
CA TRP A 86 12.19 5.32 -7.48
C TRP A 86 12.67 5.26 -8.92
N ASP A 87 13.98 5.29 -9.11
CA ASP A 87 14.60 5.12 -10.42
C ASP A 87 14.14 3.83 -11.08
N TYR A 88 13.70 3.94 -12.34
CA TYR A 88 13.18 2.82 -13.09
C TYR A 88 14.20 1.69 -13.23
N LYS A 89 15.48 1.98 -13.45
CA LYS A 89 16.52 0.94 -13.63
C LYS A 89 16.76 0.18 -12.34
N ASP A 90 16.74 0.87 -11.21
CA ASP A 90 16.88 0.24 -9.90
C ASP A 90 15.66 -0.67 -9.61
N ALA A 91 14.45 -0.21 -9.95
CA ALA A 91 13.23 -0.98 -9.80
C ALA A 91 13.15 -2.19 -10.75
N ASP A 92 13.59 -2.03 -12.00
CA ASP A 92 13.70 -3.10 -13.00
C ASP A 92 14.69 -4.18 -12.53
N HIS A 93 15.86 -3.76 -12.07
CA HIS A 93 16.86 -4.68 -11.52
C HIS A 93 16.32 -5.45 -10.31
N PHE A 94 15.62 -4.77 -9.40
CA PHE A 94 14.98 -5.40 -8.26
C PHE A 94 13.92 -6.43 -8.67
N ALA A 95 13.01 -6.05 -9.57
CA ALA A 95 11.93 -6.92 -10.03
C ALA A 95 12.50 -8.16 -10.73
N LYS A 96 13.51 -7.97 -11.60
CA LYS A 96 14.21 -9.08 -12.26
C LYS A 96 14.84 -10.03 -11.25
N THR A 97 15.60 -9.52 -10.27
CA THR A 97 16.26 -10.35 -9.26
C THR A 97 15.26 -11.13 -8.40
N MET A 98 14.14 -10.52 -8.03
CA MET A 98 13.10 -11.23 -7.27
C MET A 98 12.36 -12.26 -8.13
N TYR A 99 12.10 -11.95 -9.38
CA TYR A 99 11.47 -12.87 -10.33
C TYR A 99 12.35 -14.10 -10.59
N GLU A 100 13.67 -13.91 -10.78
CA GLU A 100 14.65 -14.99 -10.96
C GLU A 100 14.77 -15.90 -9.72
N GLN A 101 14.40 -15.40 -8.54
CA GLN A 101 14.28 -16.20 -7.31
C GLN A 101 12.93 -16.93 -7.17
N GLY A 102 12.04 -16.78 -8.15
CA GLY A 102 10.75 -17.47 -8.21
C GLY A 102 9.58 -16.71 -7.54
N TYR A 103 9.75 -15.44 -7.18
CA TYR A 103 8.68 -14.64 -6.58
C TYR A 103 7.69 -14.10 -7.62
N LYS A 104 6.40 -14.11 -7.26
CA LYS A 104 5.33 -13.49 -8.06
C LYS A 104 5.17 -12.03 -7.68
N ILE A 105 5.34 -11.13 -8.65
CA ILE A 105 5.38 -9.69 -8.40
C ILE A 105 4.27 -8.99 -9.18
N ALA A 106 3.65 -7.97 -8.58
CA ALA A 106 2.73 -7.08 -9.27
C ALA A 106 3.04 -5.61 -8.99
N CYS A 107 2.97 -4.76 -10.00
CA CYS A 107 3.06 -3.31 -9.83
C CYS A 107 1.70 -2.71 -9.48
N VAL A 108 1.64 -1.88 -8.45
CA VAL A 108 0.42 -1.15 -8.04
C VAL A 108 0.67 0.35 -7.98
N GLY A 109 -0.41 1.14 -8.09
CA GLY A 109 -0.36 2.60 -8.16
C GLY A 109 -1.26 3.12 -9.28
N LEU A 110 -1.20 4.42 -9.57
CA LEU A 110 -1.91 4.98 -10.72
C LEU A 110 -0.96 5.01 -11.92
N LYS A 111 -1.45 4.73 -13.13
CA LYS A 111 -0.61 4.68 -14.35
C LYS A 111 0.13 5.98 -14.61
N GLU A 112 -0.46 7.12 -14.27
CA GLU A 112 0.14 8.45 -14.42
C GLU A 112 1.17 8.81 -13.34
N SER A 113 1.26 8.02 -12.26
CA SER A 113 2.14 8.33 -11.11
C SER A 113 2.99 7.17 -10.60
N ALA A 114 2.95 6.02 -11.28
CA ALA A 114 3.75 4.84 -10.99
C ALA A 114 4.15 4.11 -12.27
N HIS A 115 5.41 3.69 -12.36
CA HIS A 115 5.87 2.83 -13.44
C HIS A 115 5.34 1.40 -13.27
N HIS A 116 5.12 0.74 -14.41
CA HIS A 116 5.06 -0.71 -14.50
C HIS A 116 6.40 -1.22 -15.01
N ILE A 117 6.89 -2.30 -14.39
CA ILE A 117 8.09 -3.01 -14.85
C ILE A 117 7.64 -4.21 -15.70
N PRO A 118 7.75 -4.13 -17.04
CA PRO A 118 7.28 -5.20 -17.92
C PRO A 118 8.12 -6.48 -17.74
N TYR A 119 7.61 -7.60 -18.24
CA TYR A 119 8.21 -8.95 -18.23
C TYR A 119 8.33 -9.64 -16.87
N PHE A 120 8.59 -8.90 -15.78
CA PHE A 120 8.80 -9.48 -14.45
C PHE A 120 7.61 -9.30 -13.50
N THR A 121 6.66 -8.42 -13.85
CA THR A 121 5.55 -8.06 -12.96
C THR A 121 4.21 -8.04 -13.69
N THR A 122 3.14 -8.38 -12.96
CA THR A 122 1.76 -8.14 -13.42
C THR A 122 1.41 -6.66 -13.23
N ASP A 123 0.81 -6.03 -14.25
CA ASP A 123 0.30 -4.66 -14.10
C ASP A 123 -1.05 -4.68 -13.36
N LEU A 124 -1.01 -4.22 -12.10
CA LEU A 124 -2.17 -3.97 -11.24
C LEU A 124 -2.31 -2.47 -10.93
N ARG A 125 -1.85 -1.59 -11.82
CA ARG A 125 -2.12 -0.16 -11.70
C ARG A 125 -3.56 0.16 -12.06
N ASP A 126 -4.04 1.29 -11.53
CA ASP A 126 -5.43 1.79 -11.63
C ASP A 126 -6.50 0.86 -11.05
N LEU A 127 -6.12 -0.02 -10.11
CA LEU A 127 -7.11 -0.75 -9.32
C LEU A 127 -7.97 0.21 -8.52
N THR A 128 -9.25 -0.13 -8.38
CA THR A 128 -10.11 0.55 -7.41
C THR A 128 -9.53 0.37 -6.01
N LEU A 129 -9.87 1.28 -5.10
CA LEU A 129 -9.40 1.18 -3.72
C LEU A 129 -9.82 -0.15 -3.05
N ILE A 130 -11.02 -0.65 -3.37
CA ILE A 130 -11.52 -1.91 -2.82
C ILE A 130 -10.77 -3.13 -3.39
N ASP A 131 -10.45 -3.15 -4.68
CA ASP A 131 -9.62 -4.19 -5.30
C ASP A 131 -8.22 -4.21 -4.68
N LEU A 132 -7.62 -3.03 -4.49
CA LEU A 132 -6.29 -2.91 -3.88
C LEU A 132 -6.29 -3.43 -2.45
N CYS A 133 -7.29 -3.06 -1.63
CA CYS A 133 -7.46 -3.59 -0.28
C CYS A 133 -7.62 -5.12 -0.27
N TYR A 134 -8.42 -5.66 -1.20
CA TYR A 134 -8.62 -7.10 -1.32
C TYR A 134 -7.31 -7.84 -1.57
N ILE A 135 -6.48 -7.35 -2.50
CA ILE A 135 -5.19 -7.95 -2.83
C ILE A 135 -4.23 -7.82 -1.66
N MET A 136 -4.12 -6.62 -1.07
CA MET A 136 -3.22 -6.39 0.07
C MET A 136 -3.54 -7.31 1.24
N HIS A 137 -4.83 -7.52 1.54
CA HIS A 137 -5.24 -8.33 2.67
C HIS A 137 -5.12 -9.84 2.42
N ASN A 138 -5.49 -10.31 1.22
CA ASN A 138 -5.72 -11.75 0.98
C ASN A 138 -4.70 -12.42 0.06
N LYS A 139 -3.98 -11.63 -0.75
CA LYS A 139 -3.29 -12.16 -1.93
C LYS A 139 -1.81 -11.86 -1.95
N ALA A 140 -1.34 -10.86 -1.21
CA ALA A 140 0.05 -10.46 -1.14
C ALA A 140 0.70 -10.77 0.21
N LYS A 141 2.04 -10.93 0.24
CA LYS A 141 2.81 -11.15 1.47
C LYS A 141 3.53 -9.90 1.96
N VAL A 142 4.06 -9.11 1.02
CA VAL A 142 4.76 -7.86 1.33
C VAL A 142 4.50 -6.80 0.26
N ILE A 143 4.49 -5.53 0.66
CA ILE A 143 4.53 -4.38 -0.25
C ILE A 143 5.87 -3.66 -0.15
N VAL A 144 6.42 -3.25 -1.30
CA VAL A 144 7.74 -2.65 -1.42
C VAL A 144 7.64 -1.35 -2.21
N GLY A 145 8.17 -0.26 -1.65
CA GLY A 145 8.21 1.03 -2.33
C GLY A 145 8.55 2.21 -1.43
N PRO A 146 8.78 3.40 -2.02
CA PRO A 146 8.98 4.61 -1.23
C PRO A 146 7.71 4.95 -0.45
N GLN A 147 7.85 5.65 0.67
CA GLN A 147 6.71 6.07 1.46
C GLN A 147 5.70 6.88 0.61
N CYS A 148 4.46 6.37 0.54
CA CYS A 148 3.35 6.92 -0.23
C CYS A 148 2.00 6.35 0.24
N GLY A 149 0.89 6.83 -0.34
CA GLY A 149 -0.47 6.45 0.06
C GLY A 149 -0.71 4.94 0.13
N PRO A 150 -0.40 4.16 -0.92
CA PRO A 150 -0.58 2.70 -0.89
C PRO A 150 0.26 1.98 0.20
N ILE A 151 1.42 2.50 0.58
CA ILE A 151 2.19 1.94 1.73
C ILE A 151 1.42 2.16 3.03
N HIS A 152 0.79 3.31 3.24
CA HIS A 152 -0.05 3.53 4.44
C HIS A 152 -1.29 2.64 4.45
N LEU A 153 -1.90 2.44 3.29
CA LEU A 153 -3.05 1.55 3.15
C LEU A 153 -2.70 0.12 3.55
N ALA A 154 -1.49 -0.35 3.22
CA ALA A 154 -1.02 -1.68 3.58
C ALA A 154 -1.04 -1.93 5.10
N SER A 155 -0.74 -0.94 5.94
CA SER A 155 -0.88 -1.04 7.41
C SER A 155 -2.32 -1.35 7.82
N LEU A 156 -3.29 -0.76 7.12
CA LEU A 156 -4.71 -0.98 7.41
C LEU A 156 -5.22 -2.33 6.89
N CYS A 157 -4.55 -2.90 5.90
CA CYS A 157 -4.85 -4.20 5.34
C CYS A 157 -4.10 -5.36 6.03
N GLY A 158 -3.21 -5.09 6.99
CA GLY A 158 -2.38 -6.10 7.64
C GLY A 158 -1.22 -6.62 6.77
N LEU A 159 -0.87 -5.92 5.69
CA LEU A 159 0.17 -6.33 4.76
C LEU A 159 1.54 -5.82 5.21
N GLN A 160 2.52 -6.72 5.31
CA GLN A 160 3.89 -6.36 5.68
C GLN A 160 4.48 -5.34 4.70
N GLN A 161 5.33 -4.44 5.18
CA GLN A 161 5.88 -3.34 4.38
C GLN A 161 7.41 -3.34 4.41
N VAL A 162 8.02 -3.14 3.26
CA VAL A 162 9.42 -2.68 3.14
C VAL A 162 9.41 -1.33 2.45
N THR A 163 9.74 -0.29 3.20
CA THR A 163 9.64 1.09 2.70
C THR A 163 10.85 1.91 3.05
N TRP A 164 11.03 3.04 2.37
CA TRP A 164 12.11 3.96 2.63
C TRP A 164 11.68 5.41 2.53
N GLN A 165 12.47 6.27 3.17
CA GLN A 165 12.23 7.69 3.26
C GLN A 165 13.50 8.45 3.65
N THR A 166 13.42 9.77 3.55
CA THR A 166 14.56 10.68 3.74
C THR A 166 14.77 11.13 5.19
N LYS A 167 13.83 10.84 6.10
CA LYS A 167 13.87 11.30 7.49
C LYS A 167 13.54 10.22 8.51
N GLN A 168 14.26 10.20 9.63
CA GLN A 168 14.01 9.30 10.75
C GLN A 168 12.72 9.64 11.48
N GLU A 169 12.34 10.91 11.61
CA GLU A 169 11.10 11.29 12.31
C GLU A 169 9.85 10.67 11.66
N HIS A 170 9.84 10.51 10.34
CA HIS A 170 8.74 9.90 9.62
C HIS A 170 8.67 8.39 9.89
N ARG A 171 9.75 7.75 10.35
CA ARG A 171 9.80 6.31 10.65
C ARG A 171 8.86 5.99 11.79
N ILE A 172 8.91 6.81 12.83
CA ILE A 172 8.03 6.69 13.99
C ILE A 172 6.57 6.80 13.55
N ARG A 173 6.26 7.68 12.58
CA ARG A 173 4.90 7.80 12.05
C ARG A 173 4.46 6.54 11.33
N VAL A 174 5.27 6.01 10.41
CA VAL A 174 4.91 4.79 9.66
C VAL A 174 4.83 3.57 10.59
N GLU A 175 5.74 3.44 11.55
CA GLU A 175 5.81 2.27 12.42
C GLU A 175 4.79 2.32 13.58
N LYS A 176 4.33 3.51 13.98
CA LYS A 176 3.42 3.69 15.11
C LYS A 176 2.16 4.50 14.77
N SER A 177 2.30 5.78 14.45
CA SER A 177 1.15 6.71 14.34
C SER A 177 0.19 6.39 13.20
N TRP A 178 0.70 5.87 12.09
CA TRP A 178 -0.05 5.50 10.88
C TRP A 178 -0.16 3.97 10.73
N ASN A 179 0.06 3.24 11.83
CA ASN A 179 0.01 1.79 11.87
C ASN A 179 -0.77 1.32 13.11
N PRO A 180 -2.09 1.56 13.14
CA PRO A 180 -2.92 1.25 14.30
C PRO A 180 -3.00 -0.25 14.61
N PHE A 181 -2.69 -1.12 13.64
CA PHE A 181 -2.73 -2.58 13.79
C PHE A 181 -1.35 -3.20 14.02
N PHE A 182 -0.32 -2.39 14.28
CA PHE A 182 1.05 -2.87 14.50
C PHE A 182 1.55 -3.83 13.41
N THR A 183 1.11 -3.61 12.16
CA THR A 183 1.53 -4.38 11.00
C THR A 183 3.04 -4.30 10.86
N ALA A 184 3.69 -5.40 10.45
CA ALA A 184 5.14 -5.43 10.33
C ALA A 184 5.62 -4.42 9.27
N VAL A 185 6.44 -3.46 9.69
CA VAL A 185 7.05 -2.47 8.80
C VAL A 185 8.55 -2.49 8.97
N LYS A 186 9.26 -2.63 7.85
CA LYS A 186 10.70 -2.40 7.78
C LYS A 186 10.99 -1.12 7.03
N THR A 187 11.39 -0.09 7.79
CA THR A 187 11.77 1.21 7.23
C THR A 187 13.28 1.30 7.02
N ILE A 188 13.71 1.65 5.81
CA ILE A 188 15.10 1.99 5.48
C ILE A 188 15.22 3.52 5.46
N CYS A 189 16.09 4.07 6.29
CA CYS A 189 16.38 5.50 6.36
C CYS A 189 17.89 5.75 6.21
N PRO A 190 18.30 6.94 5.74
CA PRO A 190 19.68 7.37 5.84
C PRO A 190 20.11 7.49 7.32
N LYS A 191 21.43 7.43 7.55
CA LYS A 191 22.01 7.63 8.89
C LYS A 191 21.71 9.02 9.43
N ASP A 192 21.76 10.02 8.56
CA ASP A 192 21.46 11.42 8.86
C ASP A 192 20.24 11.87 8.06
N ASP A 193 19.39 12.71 8.67
CA ASP A 193 18.19 13.23 8.02
C ASP A 193 18.55 14.06 6.79
N LEU A 194 17.99 13.67 5.64
CA LEU A 194 18.12 14.45 4.41
C LEU A 194 17.08 15.57 4.43
N HIS A 195 17.56 16.80 4.57
CA HIS A 195 16.71 17.97 4.56
C HIS A 195 15.98 18.09 3.20
N TRP A 196 14.68 18.40 3.21
CA TRP A 196 13.87 18.48 2.00
C TRP A 196 14.39 19.50 0.97
N LYS A 197 15.08 20.55 1.43
CA LYS A 197 15.75 21.54 0.58
C LYS A 197 16.91 20.95 -0.24
N ASN A 198 17.53 19.88 0.25
CA ASN A 198 18.64 19.24 -0.45
C ASN A 198 18.14 18.34 -1.60
N ARG A 199 16.80 18.15 -1.74
CA ARG A 199 16.09 17.42 -2.81
C ARG A 199 16.79 16.15 -3.29
N THR A 200 17.54 15.50 -2.40
CA THR A 200 18.37 14.35 -2.77
C THR A 200 17.54 13.10 -2.60
N MET A 201 17.46 12.31 -3.66
CA MET A 201 16.73 11.05 -3.63
C MET A 201 17.45 10.07 -2.70
N PHE A 202 16.78 9.68 -1.60
CA PHE A 202 17.27 8.57 -0.81
C PHE A 202 16.95 7.26 -1.54
N LYS A 203 18.00 6.53 -1.91
CA LYS A 203 17.89 5.20 -2.49
C LYS A 203 18.35 4.18 -1.44
N PRO A 204 17.51 3.21 -1.06
CA PRO A 204 17.97 2.13 -0.19
C PRO A 204 19.07 1.32 -0.92
N GLY A 205 20.04 0.81 -0.17
CA GLY A 205 21.03 -0.10 -0.75
C GLY A 205 20.35 -1.36 -1.32
N PHE A 206 20.68 -1.74 -2.54
CA PHE A 206 19.99 -2.83 -3.28
C PHE A 206 19.94 -4.14 -2.49
N ASN A 207 21.09 -4.61 -2.00
CA ASN A 207 21.16 -5.87 -1.22
C ASN A 207 20.31 -5.82 0.06
N LEU A 208 20.24 -4.67 0.70
CA LEU A 208 19.44 -4.46 1.90
C LEU A 208 17.94 -4.53 1.58
N LEU A 209 17.53 -3.89 0.49
CA LEU A 209 16.14 -3.92 0.00
C LEU A 209 15.72 -5.35 -0.33
N CYS A 210 16.58 -6.10 -1.02
CA CYS A 210 16.32 -7.49 -1.35
C CYS A 210 16.19 -8.35 -0.09
N ALA A 211 17.16 -8.25 0.84
CA ALA A 211 17.16 -9.04 2.07
C ALA A 211 15.91 -8.78 2.92
N TYR A 212 15.49 -7.53 3.10
CA TYR A 212 14.29 -7.20 3.87
C TYR A 212 13.01 -7.65 3.19
N THR A 213 12.95 -7.58 1.86
CA THR A 213 11.80 -8.13 1.12
C THR A 213 11.71 -9.64 1.34
N THR A 214 12.81 -10.37 1.22
CA THR A 214 12.86 -11.82 1.46
C THR A 214 12.48 -12.20 2.89
N LEU A 215 12.91 -11.42 3.88
CA LEU A 215 12.54 -11.64 5.28
C LEU A 215 11.05 -11.40 5.53
N GLY A 216 10.45 -10.39 4.89
CA GLY A 216 9.01 -10.11 5.02
C GLY A 216 8.09 -11.13 4.33
N MET A 217 8.66 -12.10 3.60
CA MET A 217 7.91 -13.19 2.97
C MET A 217 7.91 -14.49 3.79
N LYS A 218 8.69 -14.56 4.88
CA LYS A 218 8.77 -15.71 5.79
C LYS A 218 7.78 -15.55 6.94
#